data_AF-A0A6B3UK30-F1
#
_entry.id   AF-A0A6B3UK30-F1
#
_cell.length_a   1.000
_cell.length_b   1.000
_cell.length_c   1.000
_cell.angle_alpha   90.00
_cell.angle_beta   90.00
_cell.angle_gamma   90.00
#
_symmetry.space_group_name_H-M   'P 1'
#
loop_
_entity.id
_entity.type
_entity.pdbx_description
1 polymer ?
#
loop_
_entity_poly.entity_id
_entity_poly.type
_entity_poly.pdbx_seq_one_letter_code
_entity_poly.pdbx_strand_id
1 'polypeptide(L)' 'GQERLRIAATPLDAVLEVLGARGARDGDGVLADVDRAGAPALIRALVERGVDITEARWVGGDLERVFLQQTGDARAG' A
#
# COMPACT_ATOMS: atom_id res chain seq x y z
N GLY A 1 8.83 -10.38 -1.38
CA GLY A 1 9.13 -9.08 -2.00
C GLY A 1 8.86 -8.02 -0.97
N GLN A 2 9.59 -6.90 -0.96
CA GLN A 2 9.37 -5.83 0.02
C GLN A 2 7.92 -5.33 0.01
N GLU A 3 7.38 -5.09 1.21
CA GLU A 3 6.02 -4.61 1.43
C GLU A 3 5.82 -3.24 0.76
N ARG A 4 4.71 -3.07 0.05
CA ARG A 4 4.36 -1.82 -0.64
C ARG A 4 2.91 -1.45 -0.36
N LEU A 5 2.62 -0.15 -0.42
CA LEU A 5 1.26 0.34 -0.32
C LEU A 5 0.62 0.33 -1.71
N ARG A 6 -0.42 -0.47 -1.91
CA ARG A 6 -1.26 -0.42 -3.10
C ARG A 6 -2.38 0.59 -2.89
N ILE A 7 -2.54 1.52 -3.84
CA ILE A 7 -3.57 2.56 -3.84
C ILE A 7 -4.44 2.38 -5.08
N ALA A 8 -5.73 2.10 -4.90
CA ALA A 8 -6.72 2.23 -5.97
C ALA A 8 -7.34 3.63 -5.86
N ALA A 9 -7.21 4.42 -6.93
CA ALA A 9 -7.64 5.81 -6.91
C ALA A 9 -7.83 6.37 -8.33
N THR A 10 -8.58 7.45 -8.45
CA THR A 10 -8.80 8.17 -9.71
C THR A 10 -8.57 9.67 -9.54
N PRO A 11 -7.86 10.35 -10.47
CA PRO A 11 -7.15 9.80 -11.63
C PRO A 11 -5.78 9.18 -11.23
N LEU A 12 -5.43 8.03 -11.83
CA LEU A 12 -4.17 7.31 -11.54
C LEU A 12 -2.92 8.09 -11.98
N ASP A 13 -3.03 8.95 -12.98
CA ASP A 13 -1.88 9.74 -13.45
C ASP A 13 -1.44 10.76 -12.39
N ALA A 14 -2.39 11.38 -11.67
CA ALA A 14 -2.07 12.26 -10.55
C ALA A 14 -1.37 11.50 -9.40
N VAL A 15 -1.73 10.23 -9.18
CA VAL A 15 -1.06 9.38 -8.18
C VAL A 15 0.39 9.10 -8.59
N LEU A 16 0.61 8.76 -9.86
CA LEU A 16 1.95 8.51 -10.40
C LEU A 16 2.82 9.78 -10.40
N GLU A 17 2.24 10.94 -10.71
CA GLU A 17 2.94 12.23 -10.64
C GLU A 17 3.42 12.55 -9.21
N VAL A 18 2.58 12.30 -8.20
CA VAL A 18 2.95 12.53 -6.78
C VAL A 18 4.05 11.58 -6.33
N LEU A 19 4.02 10.33 -6.79
CA LEU A 19 4.98 9.31 -6.38
C LEU A 19 6.31 9.38 -7.15
N GLY A 20 6.28 9.83 -8.41
CA GLY A 20 7.43 9.80 -9.31
C GLY A 20 8.01 8.39 -9.41
N ALA A 21 9.33 8.26 -9.25
CA ALA A 21 10.04 6.98 -9.31
C ALA A 21 9.63 5.97 -8.22
N ARG A 22 8.93 6.40 -7.16
CA ARG A 22 8.42 5.52 -6.09
C ARG A 22 7.09 4.89 -6.43
N GLY A 23 6.48 5.25 -7.56
CA GLY A 23 5.18 4.75 -8.00
C GLY A 23 5.32 3.81 -9.19
N ALA A 24 4.60 2.70 -9.16
CA ALA A 24 4.49 1.79 -10.30
C ALA A 24 3.02 1.45 -10.57
N ARG A 25 2.60 1.51 -11.84
CA ARG A 25 1.25 1.11 -12.24
C ARG A 25 1.03 -0.38 -11.91
N ASP A 26 -0.13 -0.69 -11.35
CA ASP A 26 -0.56 -2.05 -11.01
C ASP A 26 -2.05 -2.21 -11.34
N GLY A 27 -2.35 -2.52 -12.61
CA GLY A 27 -3.73 -2.58 -13.10
C GLY A 27 -4.48 -1.25 -12.94
N ASP A 28 -5.54 -1.27 -12.13
CA ASP A 28 -6.39 -0.13 -11.76
C ASP A 28 -5.87 0.65 -10.52
N GLY A 29 -4.66 0.34 -10.04
CA GLY A 29 -4.04 1.01 -8.92
C GLY A 29 -2.57 1.35 -9.16
N VAL A 30 -1.93 1.87 -8.11
CA VAL A 30 -0.51 2.20 -8.06
C VAL A 30 0.12 1.56 -6.83
N LEU A 31 1.26 0.91 -7.03
CA LEU A 31 2.14 0.47 -5.95
C LEU A 31 3.09 1.60 -5.59
N ALA A 32 3.01 2.05 -4.34
CA ALA A 32 3.87 3.06 -3.76
C ALA A 32 4.95 2.39 -2.90
N ASP A 33 6.20 2.73 -3.18
CA ASP A 33 7.34 2.46 -2.32
C ASP A 33 7.41 3.53 -1.21
N VAL A 34 6.74 3.23 -0.09
CA VAL A 34 6.59 4.12 1.06
C VAL A 34 6.50 3.31 2.35
N ASP A 35 7.10 3.83 3.41
CA ASP A 35 6.98 3.24 4.74
C ASP A 35 5.60 3.47 5.35
N ARG A 36 5.22 2.62 6.31
CA ARG A 36 3.95 2.74 7.06
C ARG A 36 3.74 4.10 7.71
N ALA A 37 4.81 4.70 8.22
CA ALA A 37 4.78 6.03 8.81
C ALA A 37 4.57 7.15 7.76
N GLY A 38 4.98 6.92 6.51
CA GLY A 38 4.84 7.87 5.40
C GLY A 38 3.48 7.82 4.71
N ALA A 39 2.75 6.69 4.82
CA ALA A 39 1.46 6.50 4.17
C ALA A 39 0.41 7.59 4.50
N PRO A 40 0.23 8.04 5.77
CA PRO A 40 -0.72 9.10 6.06
C PRO A 40 -0.41 10.43 5.34
N ALA A 41 0.87 10.78 5.22
CA ALA A 41 1.29 12.00 4.52
C ALA A 41 1.03 11.88 3.01
N LEU A 42 1.31 10.72 2.42
CA LEU A 42 1.01 10.44 1.01
C LEU A 42 -0.49 10.53 0.73
N ILE A 43 -1.33 9.90 1.56
CA ILE A 43 -2.79 9.91 1.39
C ILE A 43 -3.32 11.34 1.42
N ARG A 44 -2.86 12.17 2.36
CA ARG A 44 -3.26 13.60 2.42
C ARG A 44 -2.86 14.36 1.16
N ALA A 45 -1.61 14.20 0.70
CA ALA A 45 -1.13 14.87 -0.50
C ALA A 45 -1.92 14.49 -1.77
N LEU A 46 -2.39 13.24 -1.86
CA LEU A 46 -3.26 12.79 -2.95
C LEU A 46 -4.64 13.44 -2.86
N VAL A 47 -5.28 13.43 -1.69
CA VAL A 47 -6.59 14.06 -1.47
C VAL A 47 -6.55 15.57 -1.72
N GLU A 48 -5.50 16.26 -1.27
CA GLU A 48 -5.30 17.70 -1.52
C GLU A 48 -5.18 18.04 -3.02
N ARG A 49 -4.78 17.06 -3.85
CA ARG A 49 -4.73 17.18 -5.30
C ARG A 49 -6.02 16.76 -6.01
N GLY A 50 -7.09 16.46 -5.26
CA GLY A 50 -8.36 16.03 -5.80
C GLY A 50 -8.36 14.59 -6.33
N VAL A 51 -7.46 13.75 -5.80
CA VAL A 51 -7.48 12.31 -6.09
C VAL A 51 -8.52 11.62 -5.21
N ASP A 52 -9.45 10.92 -5.85
CA ASP A 52 -10.44 10.07 -5.18
C ASP A 52 -9.81 8.70 -4.88
N ILE A 53 -9.55 8.42 -3.60
CA ILE A 53 -8.98 7.15 -3.15
C ILE A 53 -10.12 6.20 -2.78
N THR A 54 -10.20 5.05 -3.45
CA THR A 54 -11.21 4.02 -3.18
C THR A 54 -10.67 2.90 -2.29
N GLU A 55 -9.38 2.61 -2.35
CA GLU A 55 -8.72 1.62 -1.49
C GLU A 55 -7.25 1.99 -1.25
N ALA A 56 -6.76 1.77 -0.03
CA ALA A 56 -5.34 1.79 0.30
C ALA A 56 -4.99 0.58 1.17
N ARG A 57 -4.18 -0.35 0.65
CA ARG A 57 -3.85 -1.62 1.32
C ARG A 57 -2.38 -1.99 1.18
N TRP A 58 -1.82 -2.63 2.19
CA TRP A 58 -0.47 -3.17 2.12
C TRP A 58 -0.46 -4.50 1.36
N VAL A 59 0.50 -4.64 0.45
CA VAL A 59 0.73 -5.87 -0.34
C VAL A 59 2.18 -6.30 -0.21
N GLY A 60 2.43 -7.62 -0.31
CA GLY A 60 3.78 -8.17 -0.19
C GLY A 60 4.35 -8.21 1.24
N GLY A 61 3.59 -7.74 2.24
CA GLY A 61 3.89 -8.01 3.65
C GLY A 61 3.70 -9.50 3.96
N ASP A 62 4.65 -10.09 4.68
CA ASP A 62 4.75 -11.53 4.91
C ASP A 62 3.45 -12.15 5.42
N LEU A 63 2.71 -12.82 4.53
CA LEU A 63 1.69 -13.80 4.91
C LEU A 63 2.29 -14.90 5.80
N GLU A 64 3.61 -15.13 5.69
CA GLU A 64 4.38 -16.06 6.53
C GLU A 64 4.36 -15.65 8.03
N ARG A 65 4.35 -14.35 8.36
CA ARG A 65 4.20 -13.90 9.77
C ARG A 65 2.81 -14.15 10.33
N VAL A 66 1.76 -13.94 9.53
CA VAL A 66 0.37 -14.17 9.97
C VAL A 66 0.13 -15.67 10.19
N PHE A 67 0.70 -16.52 9.35
CA PHE A 67 0.56 -17.97 9.46
C PHE A 67 1.30 -18.54 10.68
N LEU A 68 2.53 -18.06 10.97
CA LEU A 68 3.29 -18.45 12.18
C LEU A 68 2.62 -17.99 13.48
N GLN A 69 1.92 -16.85 13.48
CA GLN A 69 1.15 -16.39 14.64
C GLN A 69 -0.08 -17.26 14.94
N GLN A 70 -0.69 -17.88 13.92
CA GLN A 70 -1.87 -18.73 14.10
C GLN A 70 -1.54 -20.21 14.42
N THR A 71 -0.34 -20.69 14.08
CA THR A 71 0.06 -22.10 14.30
C THR A 71 1.08 -22.31 15.42
N GLY A 72 1.54 -21.24 16.07
CA GLY A 72 2.40 -21.29 17.26
C GLY A 72 1.67 -21.70 18.55
N ASP A 73 0.39 -21.32 18.70
CA ASP A 73 -0.41 -21.66 19.91
C ASP A 73 -1.02 -23.07 19.86
N ALA A 74 -1.26 -23.64 18.67
CA ALA A 74 -1.93 -24.94 18.54
C ALA A 74 -1.02 -26.16 18.79
N ARG A 75 0.26 -25.97 19.11
CA ARG A 75 1.20 -27.05 19.46
C ARG A 75 1.73 -26.98 20.89
N ALA A 76 1.25 -26.02 21.69
CA ALA A 76 1.56 -25.89 23.11
C ALA A 76 0.25 -25.85 23.91
N GLY A 77 -0.44 -26.99 23.99
CA GLY A 77 -1.66 -27.17 24.78
C GLY A 77 -2.19 -28.58 24.70
#